data_AF-A0A1V5L8N6-F1
#
_entry.id   AF-A0A1V5L8N6-F1
#
_cell.length_a   1.000
_cell.length_b   1.000
_cell.length_c   1.000
_cell.angle_alpha   90.00
_cell.angle_beta   90.00
_cell.angle_gamma   90.00
#
_symmetry.space_group_name_H-M   'P 1'
#
loop_
_entity.id
_entity.type
_entity.pdbx_description
1 polymer ?
#
loop_
_entity_poly.entity_id
_entity_poly.type
_entity_poly.pdbx_seq_one_letter_code
_entity_poly.pdbx_strand_id
1 'polypeptide(L)'
;MIILDVLIIASGFVLRAIGGTIAARESVSSWLIICTIFLSLFLALTKRRSEVKTLGEKAAEVRTTLALYSVELLDQMINIVTAACLMAYALYTLDAGTVDKFATRNLAFTLPFVIYGLFRYLYLVLHLNIGETPETVLTHDRPILICILAYILTVASILYF
;
A
#
# COMPACT_ATOMS: atom_id res chain seq x y z
N MET A 1 -19.84 -12.20 1.83
CA MET A 1 -18.58 -12.74 1.29
C MET A 1 -17.43 -11.86 1.76
N ILE A 2 -16.45 -12.47 2.44
CA ILE A 2 -15.37 -11.82 3.20
C ILE A 2 -14.25 -11.24 2.30
N ILE A 3 -14.15 -11.69 1.05
CA ILE A 3 -13.14 -11.17 0.11
C ILE A 3 -13.73 -10.01 -0.70
N LEU A 4 -15.05 -10.00 -0.86
CA LEU A 4 -15.76 -9.04 -1.70
C LEU A 4 -15.75 -7.64 -1.09
N ASP A 5 -15.81 -7.51 0.24
CA ASP A 5 -15.79 -6.19 0.91
C ASP A 5 -14.43 -5.49 0.73
N VAL A 6 -13.33 -6.22 0.90
CA VAL A 6 -11.97 -5.70 0.69
C VAL A 6 -11.74 -5.36 -0.78
N LEU A 7 -12.26 -6.16 -1.72
CA LEU A 7 -12.22 -5.85 -3.16
C LEU A 7 -13.05 -4.61 -3.53
N ILE A 8 -14.23 -4.44 -2.93
CA ILE A 8 -15.08 -3.25 -3.14
C ILE A 8 -14.37 -2.00 -2.63
N ILE A 9 -13.74 -2.07 -1.45
CA ILE A 9 -12.93 -0.96 -0.90
C ILE A 9 -11.79 -0.61 -1.87
N ALA A 10 -11.03 -1.61 -2.33
CA ALA A 10 -9.94 -1.41 -3.28
C ALA A 10 -10.44 -0.78 -4.59
N SER A 11 -11.59 -1.23 -5.10
CA SER A 11 -12.22 -0.67 -6.30
C SER A 11 -12.56 0.81 -6.14
N GLY A 12 -13.03 1.23 -4.97
CA GLY A 12 -13.28 2.64 -4.66
C GLY A 12 -12.01 3.51 -4.73
N PHE A 13 -10.87 3.00 -4.26
CA PHE A 13 -9.58 3.69 -4.39
C PHE A 13 -9.12 3.82 -5.83
N VAL A 14 -9.32 2.77 -6.64
CA VAL A 14 -9.03 2.81 -8.09
C VAL A 14 -9.87 3.85 -8.79
N LEU A 15 -11.19 3.89 -8.53
CA LEU A 15 -12.08 4.89 -9.13
C LEU A 15 -11.67 6.32 -8.75
N ARG A 16 -11.26 6.54 -7.48
CA ARG A 16 -10.70 7.83 -7.05
C ARG A 16 -9.40 8.17 -7.78
N ALA A 17 -8.49 7.22 -7.95
CA ALA A 17 -7.23 7.45 -8.67
C ALA A 17 -7.48 7.82 -10.14
N ILE A 18 -8.40 7.11 -10.80
CA ILE A 18 -8.83 7.43 -12.19
C ILE A 18 -9.48 8.82 -12.25
N GLY A 19 -10.35 9.16 -11.30
CA GLY A 19 -10.91 10.50 -11.19
C GLY A 19 -9.83 11.57 -11.05
N GLY A 20 -8.77 11.29 -10.30
CA GLY A 20 -7.60 12.17 -10.14
C GLY A 20 -6.84 12.40 -11.44
N THR A 21 -6.60 11.37 -12.25
CA THR A 21 -5.93 11.53 -13.54
C THR A 21 -6.79 12.30 -14.53
N ILE A 22 -8.10 12.06 -14.54
CA ILE A 22 -9.04 12.81 -15.39
C ILE A 22 -9.04 14.30 -15.00
N ALA A 23 -9.08 14.61 -13.70
CA ALA A 23 -9.02 16.00 -13.21
C ALA A 23 -7.69 16.68 -13.56
N ALA A 24 -6.57 15.93 -13.53
CA ALA A 24 -5.25 16.40 -13.93
C ALA A 24 -5.05 16.47 -15.46
N ARG A 25 -6.03 16.04 -16.27
CA ARG A 25 -5.97 15.93 -17.74
C ARG A 25 -4.84 15.01 -18.23
N GLU A 26 -4.49 14.02 -17.43
CA GLU A 26 -3.46 13.02 -17.73
C GLU A 26 -4.10 11.67 -18.12
N SER A 27 -3.40 10.91 -18.97
CA SER A 27 -3.83 9.56 -19.33
C SER A 27 -3.74 8.62 -18.14
N VAL A 28 -4.73 7.75 -17.96
CA VAL A 28 -4.69 6.70 -16.93
C VAL A 28 -3.58 5.71 -17.26
N SER A 29 -2.57 5.63 -16.41
CA SER A 29 -1.52 4.62 -16.54
C SER A 29 -2.01 3.26 -16.02
N SER A 30 -1.76 2.18 -16.77
CA SER A 30 -2.03 0.81 -16.31
C SER A 30 -1.32 0.51 -14.99
N TRP A 31 -0.10 1.04 -14.82
CA TRP A 31 0.68 0.89 -13.58
C TRP A 31 0.04 1.63 -12.40
N LEU A 32 -0.60 2.78 -12.64
CA LEU A 32 -1.34 3.48 -11.59
C LEU A 32 -2.47 2.59 -11.04
N ILE A 33 -3.22 1.94 -11.92
CA ILE A 33 -4.31 1.04 -11.52
C ILE A 33 -3.75 -0.13 -10.70
N ILE A 34 -2.73 -0.82 -11.21
CA ILE A 34 -2.14 -2.00 -10.56
C ILE A 34 -1.58 -1.64 -9.18
N CYS A 35 -0.77 -0.59 -9.08
CA CYS A 35 -0.21 -0.13 -7.81
C CYS A 35 -1.30 0.30 -6.83
N THR A 36 -2.36 0.98 -7.31
CA THR A 36 -3.47 1.40 -6.45
C THR A 36 -4.27 0.22 -5.91
N ILE A 37 -4.53 -0.81 -6.72
CA ILE A 37 -5.21 -2.02 -6.27
C ILE A 37 -4.41 -2.70 -5.17
N PHE A 38 -3.13 -2.99 -5.41
CA PHE A 38 -2.33 -3.70 -4.41
C PHE A 38 -2.12 -2.89 -3.13
N LEU A 39 -1.85 -1.59 -3.25
CA LEU A 39 -1.67 -0.74 -2.07
C LEU A 39 -2.95 -0.58 -1.26
N SER A 40 -4.12 -0.43 -1.92
CA SER A 40 -5.40 -0.36 -1.22
C SER A 40 -5.78 -1.68 -0.56
N LEU A 41 -5.53 -2.83 -1.20
CA LEU A 41 -5.68 -4.15 -0.59
C LEU A 41 -4.76 -4.29 0.63
N PHE A 42 -3.50 -3.88 0.53
CA PHE A 42 -2.53 -3.92 1.62
C PHE A 42 -3.04 -3.15 2.84
N LEU A 43 -3.47 -1.90 2.65
CA LEU A 43 -3.99 -1.05 3.72
C LEU A 43 -5.30 -1.60 4.31
N ALA A 44 -6.21 -2.08 3.46
CA ALA A 44 -7.47 -2.65 3.92
C ALA A 44 -7.25 -3.91 4.77
N LEU A 45 -6.40 -4.83 4.33
CA LEU A 45 -6.12 -6.08 5.04
C LEU A 45 -5.36 -5.84 6.35
N THR A 46 -4.36 -4.97 6.34
CA THR A 46 -3.61 -4.61 7.56
C THR A 46 -4.50 -3.96 8.61
N LYS A 47 -5.43 -3.08 8.19
CA LYS A 47 -6.46 -2.52 9.09
C LYS A 47 -7.38 -3.60 9.65
N ARG A 48 -7.91 -4.49 8.81
CA ARG A 48 -8.80 -5.59 9.24
C ARG A 48 -8.12 -6.49 10.27
N ARG A 49 -6.84 -6.78 10.07
CA ARG A 49 -6.05 -7.56 11.02
C ARG A 49 -5.93 -6.87 12.38
N SER A 50 -5.65 -5.57 12.38
CA SER A 50 -5.62 -4.79 13.63
C SER A 50 -6.98 -4.79 14.33
N GLU A 51 -8.08 -4.58 13.60
CA GLU A 51 -9.42 -4.62 14.18
C GLU A 51 -9.73 -5.99 14.80
N VAL A 52 -9.45 -7.10 14.11
CA VAL A 52 -9.66 -8.47 14.62
C VAL A 52 -8.86 -8.72 15.90
N LYS A 53 -7.59 -8.28 15.93
CA LYS A 53 -6.71 -8.46 17.08
C LYS A 53 -7.09 -7.59 18.28
N THR A 54 -7.57 -6.36 18.04
CA THR A 54 -8.01 -5.44 19.11
C THR A 54 -9.37 -5.84 19.68
N LEU A 55 -10.31 -6.26 18.83
CA LEU A 55 -11.69 -6.53 19.24
C LEU A 55 -11.87 -7.93 19.86
N GLY A 56 -11.04 -8.92 19.51
CA GLY A 56 -11.12 -10.27 20.05
C GLY A 56 -12.54 -10.85 19.98
N GLU A 57 -13.07 -11.32 21.11
CA GLU A 57 -14.43 -11.87 21.20
C GLU A 57 -15.54 -10.85 20.89
N LYS A 58 -15.28 -9.55 21.03
CA LYS A 58 -16.24 -8.47 20.70
C LYS A 58 -16.28 -8.12 19.22
N ALA A 59 -15.43 -8.74 18.39
CA ALA A 59 -15.38 -8.47 16.95
C ALA A 59 -16.73 -8.76 16.27
N ALA A 60 -17.46 -9.78 16.75
CA ALA A 60 -18.79 -10.15 16.26
C ALA A 60 -19.87 -9.09 16.53
N GLU A 61 -19.72 -8.29 17.59
CA GLU A 61 -20.66 -7.23 17.98
C GLU A 61 -20.49 -5.97 17.12
N VAL A 62 -19.28 -5.72 16.60
CA VAL A 62 -18.96 -4.56 15.75
C VAL A 62 -19.28 -4.84 14.28
N ARG A 63 -18.90 -6.01 13.76
CA ARG A 63 -19.21 -6.45 12.39
C ARG A 63 -19.28 -7.97 12.31
N THR A 64 -20.40 -8.50 11.83
CA THR A 64 -20.59 -9.94 11.57
C THR A 64 -19.59 -10.53 10.58
N THR A 65 -19.02 -9.74 9.67
CA THR A 65 -17.96 -10.20 8.76
C THR A 65 -16.60 -10.36 9.45
N LEU A 66 -16.35 -9.66 10.56
CA LEU A 66 -15.08 -9.74 11.28
C LEU A 66 -14.93 -11.07 12.04
N ALA A 67 -16.04 -11.65 12.49
CA ALA A 67 -16.07 -12.93 13.20
C ALA A 67 -15.60 -14.13 12.35
N LEU A 68 -15.54 -13.97 11.02
CA LEU A 68 -15.16 -15.03 10.09
C LEU A 68 -13.68 -14.95 9.67
N TYR A 69 -12.95 -13.89 10.03
CA TYR A 69 -11.52 -13.79 9.77
C TYR A 69 -10.72 -14.43 10.91
N SER A 70 -9.75 -15.27 10.55
CA SER A 70 -8.66 -15.63 11.45
C SER A 70 -7.45 -14.73 11.20
N VAL A 71 -6.63 -14.51 12.24
CA VAL A 71 -5.41 -13.69 12.12
C VAL A 71 -4.44 -14.34 11.12
N GLU A 72 -4.38 -15.67 11.08
CA GLU A 72 -3.50 -16.44 10.20
C GLU A 72 -3.87 -16.26 8.72
N LEU A 73 -5.17 -16.27 8.40
CA LEU A 73 -5.64 -16.01 7.04
C LEU A 73 -5.28 -14.58 6.61
N LEU A 74 -5.48 -13.61 7.49
CA LEU A 74 -5.14 -12.22 7.20
C LEU A 74 -3.63 -12.04 7.01
N ASP A 75 -2.81 -12.69 7.83
CA ASP A 75 -1.35 -12.67 7.69
C ASP A 75 -0.90 -13.25 6.34
N GLN A 76 -1.49 -14.37 5.89
CA GLN A 76 -1.21 -14.94 4.57
C GLN A 76 -1.60 -13.98 3.43
N MET A 77 -2.79 -13.39 3.49
CA MET A 77 -3.25 -12.43 2.48
C MET A 77 -2.37 -11.17 2.45
N ILE A 78 -1.99 -10.65 3.62
CA ILE A 78 -1.10 -9.49 3.74
C ILE A 78 0.26 -9.81 3.13
N ASN A 79 0.83 -10.99 3.36
CA ASN A 79 2.11 -11.39 2.78
C ASN A 79 2.05 -11.46 1.24
N ILE A 80 0.98 -12.06 0.68
CA ILE A 80 0.78 -12.14 -0.77
C ILE A 80 0.69 -10.74 -1.38
N VAL A 81 -0.14 -9.87 -0.78
CA VAL A 81 -0.34 -8.51 -1.31
C VAL A 81 0.92 -7.64 -1.12
N THR A 82 1.68 -7.81 -0.04
CA THR A 82 2.95 -7.11 0.17
C THR A 82 3.96 -7.47 -0.92
N ALA A 83 4.10 -8.75 -1.22
CA ALA A 83 4.95 -9.20 -2.31
C ALA A 83 4.48 -8.65 -3.67
N ALA A 84 3.16 -8.63 -3.91
CA ALA A 84 2.57 -8.06 -5.11
C ALA A 84 2.82 -6.54 -5.23
N CYS A 85 2.73 -5.77 -4.13
CA CYS A 85 3.08 -4.35 -4.10
C CYS A 85 4.54 -4.12 -4.51
N LEU A 86 5.47 -4.88 -3.91
CA LEU A 86 6.90 -4.77 -4.21
C LEU A 86 7.20 -5.12 -5.67
N MET A 87 6.61 -6.22 -6.16
CA MET A 87 6.77 -6.65 -7.53
C MET A 87 6.19 -5.64 -8.52
N ALA A 88 4.98 -5.14 -8.27
CA ALA A 88 4.33 -4.14 -9.12
C ALA A 88 5.17 -2.85 -9.20
N TYR A 89 5.71 -2.38 -8.08
CA TYR A 89 6.57 -1.20 -8.06
C TYR A 89 7.90 -1.46 -8.80
N ALA A 90 8.54 -2.60 -8.57
CA ALA A 90 9.79 -2.97 -9.27
C ALA A 90 9.58 -3.02 -10.79
N LEU A 91 8.53 -3.70 -11.24
CA LEU A 91 8.17 -3.77 -12.66
C LEU A 91 7.85 -2.39 -13.23
N TYR A 92 7.09 -1.56 -12.52
CA TYR A 92 6.83 -0.17 -12.92
C TYR A 92 8.12 0.62 -13.14
N THR A 93 9.10 0.53 -12.22
CA THR A 93 10.35 1.30 -12.33
C THR A 93 11.26 0.84 -13.48
N LEU A 94 11.08 -0.39 -13.97
CA LEU A 94 11.88 -0.99 -15.04
C LEU A 94 11.13 -1.05 -16.39
N ASP A 95 9.83 -0.77 -16.38
CA ASP A 95 8.98 -0.82 -17.56
C ASP A 95 9.47 0.15 -18.64
N ALA A 96 9.48 -0.30 -19.89
CA ALA A 96 9.98 0.48 -21.01
C ALA A 96 9.17 1.78 -21.20
N GLY A 97 7.84 1.73 -20.99
CA GLY A 97 6.99 2.91 -21.09
C GLY A 97 7.28 3.94 -19.98
N THR A 98 7.58 3.49 -18.77
CA THR A 98 8.01 4.37 -17.67
C THR A 98 9.38 5.00 -17.96
N VAL A 99 10.33 4.19 -18.43
CA VAL A 99 11.68 4.67 -18.76
C VAL A 99 11.63 5.69 -19.88
N ASP A 100 10.81 5.48 -20.91
CA ASP A 100 10.62 6.43 -22.00
C ASP A 100 9.94 7.71 -21.51
N LYS A 101 8.90 7.60 -20.67
CA LYS A 101 8.18 8.76 -20.11
C LYS A 101 9.07 9.65 -19.23
N PHE A 102 9.96 9.08 -18.44
CA PHE A 102 10.83 9.83 -17.52
C PHE A 102 12.28 9.97 -18.01
N ALA A 103 12.59 9.47 -19.21
CA ALA A 103 13.94 9.45 -19.81
C ALA A 103 15.05 8.88 -18.90
N THR A 104 14.70 7.97 -17.97
CA THR A 104 15.65 7.46 -16.97
C THR A 104 15.33 6.03 -16.53
N ARG A 105 16.37 5.21 -16.36
CA ARG A 105 16.29 3.87 -15.75
C ARG A 105 16.57 3.88 -14.25
N ASN A 106 16.99 5.03 -13.72
CA ASN A 106 17.51 5.12 -12.37
C ASN A 106 16.40 5.09 -11.31
N LEU A 107 15.12 5.16 -11.69
CA LEU A 107 13.97 4.99 -10.80
C LEU A 107 14.05 3.72 -9.95
N ALA A 108 14.69 2.65 -10.45
CA ALA A 108 14.91 1.42 -9.69
C ALA A 108 15.71 1.63 -8.39
N PHE A 109 16.55 2.67 -8.29
CA PHE A 109 17.27 2.99 -7.03
C PHE A 109 16.35 3.42 -5.90
N THR A 110 15.08 3.69 -6.17
CA THR A 110 14.09 4.00 -5.14
C THR A 110 13.53 2.74 -4.45
N LEU A 111 13.79 1.53 -5.00
CA LEU A 111 13.30 0.26 -4.47
C LEU A 111 13.67 0.00 -3.00
N PRO A 112 14.91 0.22 -2.53
CA PRO A 112 15.27 -0.02 -1.13
C PRO A 112 14.40 0.78 -0.14
N PHE A 113 13.99 2.00 -0.51
CA PHE A 113 13.10 2.81 0.34
C PHE A 113 11.69 2.24 0.38
N VAL A 114 11.14 1.81 -0.75
CA VAL A 114 9.81 1.19 -0.79
C VAL A 114 9.78 -0.13 -0.01
N ILE A 115 10.83 -0.95 -0.13
CA ILE A 115 11.01 -2.17 0.66
C ILE A 115 11.03 -1.85 2.16
N TYR A 116 11.88 -0.89 2.56
CA TYR A 116 11.97 -0.48 3.95
C TYR A 116 10.64 0.06 4.48
N GLY A 117 9.97 0.93 3.73
CA GLY A 117 8.69 1.53 4.13
C GLY A 117 7.60 0.47 4.35
N LEU A 118 7.45 -0.48 3.43
CA LEU A 118 6.47 -1.56 3.57
C LEU A 118 6.80 -2.48 4.74
N PHE A 119 8.05 -2.89 4.91
CA PHE A 119 8.45 -3.75 6.03
C PHE A 119 8.35 -3.04 7.38
N ARG A 120 8.70 -1.76 7.44
CA ARG A 120 8.55 -0.95 8.65
C ARG A 120 7.08 -0.79 9.01
N TYR A 121 6.21 -0.50 8.04
CA TYR A 121 4.77 -0.43 8.27
C TYR A 121 4.22 -1.76 8.77
N LEU A 122 4.60 -2.89 8.14
CA LEU A 122 4.22 -4.23 8.60
C LEU A 122 4.68 -4.49 10.02
N TYR A 123 5.91 -4.13 10.38
CA TYR A 123 6.42 -4.27 11.74
C TYR A 123 5.54 -3.50 12.75
N LEU A 124 5.19 -2.24 12.45
CA LEU A 124 4.36 -1.41 13.33
C LEU A 124 2.95 -1.99 13.51
N VAL A 125 2.34 -2.49 12.43
CA VAL A 125 1.00 -3.09 12.48
C VAL A 125 1.02 -4.45 13.16
N LEU A 126 1.95 -5.34 12.77
CA LEU A 126 1.96 -6.73 13.19
C LEU A 126 2.41 -6.89 14.64
N HIS A 127 3.45 -6.15 15.05
CA HIS A 127 4.07 -6.28 16.37
C HIS A 127 3.60 -5.23 17.37
N LEU A 128 3.47 -3.96 16.96
CA LEU A 128 3.08 -2.89 17.89
C LEU A 128 1.56 -2.62 17.93
N ASN A 129 0.76 -3.29 17.08
CA ASN A 129 -0.70 -3.13 16.98
C ASN A 129 -1.19 -1.70 16.71
N ILE A 130 -0.35 -0.82 16.15
CA ILE A 130 -0.70 0.60 15.94
C ILE A 130 -1.53 0.78 14.64
N GLY A 131 -2.13 -0.29 14.10
CA GLY A 131 -2.75 -0.29 12.77
C GLY A 131 -4.19 0.24 12.67
N GLU A 132 -4.75 0.85 13.72
CA GLU A 132 -6.12 1.39 13.67
C GLU A 132 -6.26 2.59 12.73
N THR A 133 -5.20 3.42 12.62
CA THR A 133 -5.16 4.59 11.73
C THR A 133 -3.84 4.62 10.96
N PRO A 134 -3.83 4.17 9.69
CA PRO A 134 -2.64 4.19 8.83
C PRO A 134 -1.99 5.57 8.74
N GLU A 135 -2.81 6.64 8.72
CA GLU A 135 -2.32 8.02 8.65
C GLU A 135 -1.50 8.42 9.88
N THR A 136 -1.89 7.97 11.06
CA THR A 136 -1.18 8.28 12.32
C THR A 136 0.16 7.56 12.37
N VAL A 137 0.22 6.31 11.90
CA VAL A 137 1.47 5.54 11.80
C VAL A 137 2.47 6.24 10.88
N LEU A 138 2.01 6.69 9.71
CA LEU A 138 2.85 7.38 8.72
C LEU A 138 3.37 8.74 9.22
N THR A 139 2.62 9.43 10.07
CA THR A 139 2.96 10.78 10.55
C THR A 139 3.75 10.81 11.86
N HIS A 140 3.69 9.76 12.66
CA HIS A 140 4.36 9.72 13.98
C HIS A 140 5.64 8.88 14.00
N ASP A 141 5.78 7.89 13.11
CA ASP A 141 7.00 7.06 13.06
C ASP A 141 8.13 7.81 12.33
N ARG A 142 9.10 8.32 13.12
CA ARG A 142 10.28 9.03 12.60
C ARG A 142 11.03 8.23 11.51
N PRO A 143 11.27 6.92 11.66
CA PRO A 143 11.91 6.12 10.61
C PRO A 143 11.15 6.12 9.28
N ILE A 144 9.82 5.97 9.30
CA ILE A 144 8.99 6.08 8.08
C ILE A 144 9.10 7.48 7.47
N LEU A 145 9.03 8.54 8.26
CA LEU A 145 9.15 9.91 7.74
C LEU A 145 10.50 10.15 7.06
N ILE A 146 11.60 9.71 7.67
CA ILE A 146 12.95 9.80 7.08
C ILE A 146 13.00 8.99 5.78
N CYS A 147 12.41 7.80 5.75
CA CYS A 147 12.34 6.98 4.55
C CYS A 147 11.57 7.67 3.41
N ILE A 148 10.41 8.26 3.71
CA ILE A 148 9.60 9.01 2.73
C ILE A 148 10.38 10.22 2.21
N LEU A 149 11.04 10.98 3.09
CA LEU A 149 11.85 12.12 2.69
C LEU A 149 13.02 11.69 1.79
N ALA A 150 13.74 10.62 2.16
CA ALA A 150 14.84 10.09 1.37
C ALA A 150 14.36 9.57 0.00
N TYR A 151 13.19 8.93 -0.04
CA TYR A 151 12.53 8.51 -1.28
C TYR A 151 12.23 9.71 -2.19
N ILE A 152 11.56 10.74 -1.67
CA ILE A 152 11.20 11.95 -2.44
C ILE A 152 12.46 12.64 -2.96
N LEU A 153 13.49 12.80 -2.12
CA LEU A 153 14.76 13.39 -2.53
C LEU A 153 15.44 12.58 -3.64
N THR A 154 15.42 11.26 -3.53
CA THR A 154 16.00 10.38 -4.56
C THR A 154 15.24 10.49 -5.87
N VAL A 155 13.90 10.47 -5.84
CA VAL A 155 13.05 10.66 -7.03
C VAL A 155 13.30 12.02 -7.66
N ALA A 156 13.32 13.10 -6.87
CA ALA A 156 13.59 14.44 -7.36
C ALA A 156 14.98 14.53 -8.00
N SER A 157 16.00 13.97 -7.35
CA SER A 157 17.36 13.93 -7.90
C SER A 157 17.41 13.23 -9.25
N ILE A 158 16.73 12.08 -9.41
CA ILE A 158 16.71 11.30 -10.65
C ILE A 158 15.96 11.99 -11.79
N LEU A 159 14.92 12.76 -11.47
CA LEU A 159 14.06 13.40 -12.48
C LEU A 159 14.58 14.76 -12.93
N TYR A 160 15.32 15.48 -12.09
CA TYR A 160 15.78 16.84 -12.37
C TYR A 160 17.30 16.94 -12.65
N PHE A 161 18.08 15.91 -12.34
CA PHE A 161 19.53 15.85 -12.58
C PHE A 161 19.91 14.56 -13.32
#